data_AF-A0AAE5LTH0-F1
#
_entry.id   AF-A0AAE5LTH0-F1
#
_cell.length_a   1.000
_cell.length_b   1.000
_cell.length_c   1.000
_cell.angle_alpha   90.00
_cell.angle_beta   90.00
_cell.angle_gamma   90.00
#
_symmetry.space_group_name_H-M   'P 1'
#
loop_
_entity.id
_entity.type
_entity.pdbx_description
1 polymer ?
#
loop_
_entity_poly.entity_id
_entity_poly.type
_entity_poly.pdbx_seq_one_letter_code
_entity_poly.pdbx_strand_id
1 'polypeptide(L)'
;MARSLAINVAANTNIPGFRGPIYPDGSFVYLPIPEREPIAELVSVPTYGELIDHLDPLPFAVSAEVREQHVHLDPEFAGYPFCETYTYGDEHGVKAGPISELEPGDWLYFYATLTRHEPPASVSIGTPQPWVTEEWGTYIIGAFHIESILSDPLNDPVLETTSHPYLNNAHLKRDPIDPEVLVLGTEQSALFDRAIPLSSPDAGATANKIVTDLSNDSGKGPWWRRRLWFDPDASETLRSIVENRSVEPWL
;
A
#
# COMPACT_ATOMS: atom_id res chain seq x y z
N MET A 1 22.43 -6.77 -6.91
CA MET A 1 21.38 -7.42 -6.12
C MET A 1 20.26 -6.40 -5.95
N ALA A 2 19.01 -6.84 -6.06
CA ALA A 2 17.85 -5.95 -6.02
C ALA A 2 17.72 -5.27 -4.65
N ARG A 3 17.41 -3.97 -4.66
CA ARG A 3 17.09 -3.19 -3.45
C ARG A 3 15.60 -3.25 -3.17
N SER A 4 15.23 -2.91 -1.93
CA SER A 4 13.84 -2.77 -1.53
C SER A 4 13.61 -1.43 -0.82
N LEU A 5 12.48 -0.82 -1.13
CA LEU A 5 11.93 0.33 -0.42
C LEU A 5 10.54 -0.04 0.09
N ALA A 6 10.17 0.40 1.29
CA ALA A 6 8.80 0.27 1.78
C ALA A 6 8.21 1.63 2.15
N ILE A 7 6.95 1.86 1.79
CA ILE A 7 6.26 3.13 2.02
C ILE A 7 4.87 2.95 2.62
N ASN A 8 4.45 3.93 3.43
CA ASN A 8 3.12 3.94 4.01
C ASN A 8 2.07 4.41 3.01
N VAL A 9 1.03 3.61 2.84
CA VAL A 9 -0.17 3.90 2.05
C VAL A 9 -1.43 3.59 2.86
N ALA A 10 -2.59 3.68 2.21
CA ALA A 10 -3.92 3.31 2.75
C ALA A 10 -4.50 4.27 3.80
N ALA A 11 -5.81 4.11 4.03
CA ALA A 11 -6.59 4.78 5.06
C ALA A 11 -5.95 4.64 6.44
N ASN A 12 -5.96 5.75 7.18
CA ASN A 12 -5.55 5.78 8.58
C ASN A 12 -6.43 6.73 9.40
N THR A 13 -6.12 6.83 10.69
CA THR A 13 -6.90 7.65 11.64
C THR A 13 -6.89 9.15 11.35
N ASN A 14 -5.99 9.63 10.49
CA ASN A 14 -6.03 11.03 10.05
C ASN A 14 -7.02 11.21 8.89
N ILE A 15 -6.97 10.33 7.89
CA ILE A 15 -7.83 10.38 6.71
C ILE A 15 -8.14 8.93 6.26
N PRO A 16 -9.42 8.53 6.18
CA PRO A 16 -10.64 9.29 6.46
C PRO A 16 -11.05 9.32 7.95
N GLY A 17 -10.19 8.86 8.87
CA GLY A 17 -10.51 8.75 10.30
C GLY A 17 -10.61 7.32 10.82
N PHE A 18 -10.38 6.32 9.97
CA PHE A 18 -10.31 4.91 10.32
C PHE A 18 -9.21 4.19 9.54
N ARG A 19 -8.86 2.99 9.99
CA ARG A 19 -7.92 2.09 9.30
C ARG A 19 -8.67 0.98 8.59
N GLY A 20 -8.05 0.37 7.59
CA GLY A 20 -8.52 -0.92 7.06
C GLY A 20 -8.53 -1.99 8.16
N PRO A 21 -9.47 -2.96 8.10
CA PRO A 21 -9.51 -4.06 9.05
C PRO A 21 -8.41 -5.09 8.74
N ILE A 22 -7.81 -5.65 9.79
CA ILE A 22 -7.08 -6.93 9.75
C ILE A 22 -7.80 -7.92 10.65
N TYR A 23 -7.93 -9.16 10.19
CA TYR A 23 -8.61 -10.24 10.90
C TYR A 23 -7.60 -11.14 11.63
N PRO A 24 -8.04 -11.98 12.59
CA PRO A 24 -7.15 -12.78 13.42
C PRO A 24 -6.16 -13.67 12.65
N ASP A 25 -6.51 -14.13 11.44
CA ASP A 25 -5.66 -14.98 10.61
C ASP A 25 -4.69 -14.20 9.69
N GLY A 26 -4.68 -12.87 9.79
CA GLY A 26 -3.85 -11.97 9.00
C GLY A 26 -4.43 -11.56 7.65
N SER A 27 -5.63 -12.01 7.27
CA SER A 27 -6.35 -11.38 6.13
C SER A 27 -6.71 -9.95 6.49
N PHE A 28 -6.85 -9.11 5.48
CA PHE A 28 -7.20 -7.72 5.66
C PHE A 28 -8.01 -7.22 4.48
N VAL A 29 -8.63 -6.06 4.66
CA VAL A 29 -9.23 -5.31 3.55
C VAL A 29 -8.39 -4.07 3.32
N TYR A 30 -7.77 -3.98 2.14
CA TYR A 30 -7.13 -2.74 1.70
C TYR A 30 -8.21 -1.68 1.54
N LEU A 31 -8.04 -0.53 2.18
CA LEU A 31 -8.87 0.65 1.96
C LEU A 31 -7.93 1.80 1.62
N PRO A 32 -8.01 2.40 0.41
CA PRO A 32 -7.22 3.58 0.05
C PRO A 32 -7.59 4.79 0.93
N ILE A 33 -6.88 5.90 0.80
CA ILE A 33 -7.34 7.20 1.32
C ILE A 33 -8.40 7.79 0.37
N PRO A 34 -9.22 8.76 0.81
CA PRO A 34 -9.99 9.60 -0.11
C PRO A 34 -9.07 10.38 -1.03
N GLU A 35 -9.52 10.62 -2.25
CA GLU A 35 -8.93 11.62 -3.12
C GLU A 35 -9.19 13.00 -2.51
N ARG A 36 -8.12 13.79 -2.47
CA ARG A 36 -8.06 15.09 -1.80
C ARG A 36 -7.88 16.22 -2.80
N GLU A 37 -7.36 15.91 -3.97
CA GLU A 37 -7.13 16.88 -5.02
C GLU A 37 -8.30 16.90 -6.01
N PRO A 38 -8.47 18.01 -6.76
CA PRO A 38 -9.46 18.07 -7.82
C PRO A 38 -9.21 16.99 -8.88
N ILE A 39 -10.28 16.36 -9.34
CA ILE A 39 -10.28 15.37 -10.42
C ILE A 39 -10.71 16.07 -11.71
N ALA A 40 -10.09 15.72 -12.84
CA ALA A 40 -10.46 16.25 -14.14
C ALA A 40 -11.93 15.94 -14.49
N GLU A 41 -12.67 16.93 -15.02
CA GLU A 41 -14.14 16.87 -15.19
C GLU A 41 -14.67 15.65 -15.96
N LEU A 42 -13.88 15.12 -16.90
CA LEU A 42 -14.29 14.01 -17.78
C LEU A 42 -13.74 12.64 -17.33
N VAL A 43 -13.02 12.59 -16.21
CA VAL A 43 -12.45 11.35 -15.68
C VAL A 43 -13.37 10.77 -14.61
N SER A 44 -13.64 9.47 -14.72
CA SER A 44 -14.39 8.74 -13.69
C SER A 44 -13.42 8.19 -12.65
N VAL A 45 -13.68 8.52 -11.38
CA VAL A 45 -13.02 7.94 -10.21
C VAL A 45 -14.11 7.32 -9.35
N PRO A 46 -13.96 6.08 -8.86
CA PRO A 46 -14.96 5.48 -7.99
C PRO A 46 -15.03 6.23 -6.65
N THR A 47 -16.22 6.24 -6.06
CA THR A 47 -16.44 6.67 -4.68
C THR A 47 -16.10 5.55 -3.69
N TYR A 48 -15.90 5.90 -2.41
CA TYR A 48 -15.78 4.91 -1.35
C TYR A 48 -16.99 3.99 -1.27
N GLY A 49 -18.20 4.51 -1.51
CA GLY A 49 -19.42 3.72 -1.51
C GLY A 49 -19.37 2.63 -2.58
N GLU A 50 -19.04 3.02 -3.81
CA GLU A 50 -18.88 2.08 -4.93
C GLU A 50 -17.75 1.07 -4.67
N LEU A 51 -16.62 1.51 -4.12
CA LEU A 51 -15.55 0.59 -3.72
C LEU A 51 -16.03 -0.44 -2.70
N ILE A 52 -16.63 0.01 -1.60
CA ILE A 52 -17.10 -0.87 -0.52
C ILE A 52 -18.13 -1.88 -1.03
N ASP A 53 -18.97 -1.50 -2.00
CA ASP A 53 -19.99 -2.38 -2.57
C ASP A 53 -19.39 -3.54 -3.41
N HIS A 54 -18.10 -3.44 -3.77
CA HIS A 54 -17.34 -4.52 -4.44
C HIS A 54 -16.45 -5.32 -3.48
N LEU A 55 -16.37 -4.94 -2.21
CA LEU A 55 -15.54 -5.62 -1.20
C LEU A 55 -16.37 -6.55 -0.33
N ASP A 56 -15.68 -7.43 0.40
CA ASP A 56 -16.28 -8.13 1.52
C ASP A 56 -16.85 -7.12 2.55
N PRO A 57 -17.92 -7.48 3.29
CA PRO A 57 -18.50 -6.59 4.29
C PRO A 57 -17.44 -6.07 5.27
N LEU A 58 -17.50 -4.79 5.58
CA LEU A 58 -16.64 -4.21 6.60
C LEU A 58 -17.21 -4.50 8.01
N PRO A 59 -16.34 -4.68 9.03
CA PRO A 59 -16.79 -4.89 10.41
C PRO A 59 -17.29 -3.61 11.09
N PHE A 60 -17.39 -2.51 10.35
CA PHE A 60 -17.89 -1.21 10.81
C PHE A 60 -18.63 -0.49 9.68
N ALA A 61 -19.48 0.46 10.05
CA ALA A 61 -20.17 1.31 9.09
C ALA A 61 -19.27 2.49 8.68
N VAL A 62 -19.23 2.78 7.38
CA VAL A 62 -18.63 4.01 6.84
C VAL A 62 -19.73 5.06 6.70
N SER A 63 -19.47 6.29 7.15
CA SER A 63 -20.45 7.37 7.12
C SER A 63 -20.88 7.69 5.69
N ALA A 64 -22.11 8.20 5.52
CA ALA A 64 -22.61 8.62 4.20
C ALA A 64 -21.68 9.66 3.55
N GLU A 65 -21.18 10.61 4.33
CA GLU A 65 -20.23 11.62 3.88
C GLU A 65 -18.94 11.01 3.32
N VAL A 66 -18.34 10.04 4.00
CA VAL A 66 -17.13 9.37 3.48
C VAL A 66 -17.46 8.51 2.27
N ARG A 67 -18.63 7.84 2.24
CA ARG A 67 -19.06 7.03 1.10
C ARG A 67 -19.21 7.83 -0.19
N GLU A 68 -19.52 9.13 -0.12
CA GLU A 68 -19.63 10.02 -1.27
C GLU A 68 -18.27 10.54 -1.78
N GLN A 69 -17.19 10.36 -1.03
CA GLN A 69 -15.86 10.81 -1.44
C GLN A 69 -15.25 9.87 -2.47
N HIS A 70 -14.62 10.44 -3.51
CA HIS A 70 -13.78 9.68 -4.44
C HIS A 70 -12.60 9.03 -3.71
N VAL A 71 -12.19 7.84 -4.14
CA VAL A 71 -11.02 7.15 -3.59
C VAL A 71 -9.75 7.45 -4.38
N HIS A 72 -8.63 7.53 -3.68
CA HIS A 72 -7.30 7.61 -4.28
C HIS A 72 -6.69 6.20 -4.34
N LEU A 73 -6.99 5.47 -5.42
CA LEU A 73 -6.47 4.11 -5.65
C LEU A 73 -5.02 4.16 -6.10
N ASP A 74 -4.15 4.40 -5.13
CA ASP A 74 -2.71 4.40 -5.27
C ASP A 74 -2.08 3.79 -4.00
N PRO A 75 -1.52 2.57 -4.07
CA PRO A 75 -1.19 1.83 -5.28
C PRO A 75 -2.42 1.21 -5.95
N GLU A 76 -2.38 1.22 -7.27
CA GLU A 76 -3.27 0.42 -8.10
C GLU A 76 -2.75 -1.03 -8.10
N PHE A 77 -3.54 -1.98 -7.60
CA PHE A 77 -3.19 -3.40 -7.65
C PHE A 77 -4.08 -4.12 -8.66
N ALA A 78 -3.50 -4.71 -9.70
CA ALA A 78 -4.28 -5.44 -10.70
C ALA A 78 -5.15 -6.53 -10.02
N GLY A 79 -6.43 -6.58 -10.40
CA GLY A 79 -7.43 -7.48 -9.81
C GLY A 79 -8.13 -6.95 -8.56
N TYR A 80 -7.67 -5.84 -7.97
CA TYR A 80 -8.45 -5.10 -6.97
C TYR A 80 -9.57 -4.30 -7.67
N PRO A 81 -10.74 -4.06 -7.04
CA PRO A 81 -11.84 -3.34 -7.71
C PRO A 81 -11.39 -2.00 -8.30
N PHE A 82 -11.79 -1.75 -9.56
CA PHE A 82 -11.46 -0.56 -10.35
C PHE A 82 -9.96 -0.40 -10.72
N CYS A 83 -9.15 -1.43 -10.48
CA CYS A 83 -7.74 -1.47 -10.85
C CYS A 83 -7.50 -2.45 -12.01
N GLU A 84 -6.67 -2.02 -12.96
CA GLU A 84 -6.34 -2.74 -14.18
C GLU A 84 -4.89 -3.22 -14.19
N THR A 85 -3.98 -2.45 -13.58
CA THR A 85 -2.52 -2.69 -13.63
C THR A 85 -1.86 -2.53 -12.26
N TYR A 86 -0.53 -2.66 -12.20
CA TYR A 86 0.27 -2.41 -11.00
C TYR A 86 0.98 -1.06 -11.10
N THR A 87 0.28 0.03 -10.77
CA THR A 87 0.86 1.38 -10.82
C THR A 87 0.86 2.07 -9.47
N TYR A 88 1.86 2.92 -9.25
CA TYR A 88 1.97 3.78 -8.08
C TYR A 88 2.52 5.13 -8.51
N GLY A 89 2.00 6.22 -7.96
CA GLY A 89 2.48 7.57 -8.17
C GLY A 89 2.83 8.28 -6.87
N ASP A 90 3.63 9.33 -6.95
CA ASP A 90 3.83 10.22 -5.81
C ASP A 90 4.09 11.64 -6.30
N GLU A 91 3.39 12.61 -5.71
CA GLU A 91 3.46 14.04 -6.01
C GLU A 91 4.49 14.79 -5.14
N HIS A 92 5.09 14.11 -4.15
CA HIS A 92 5.95 14.75 -3.16
C HIS A 92 7.40 14.31 -3.29
N GLY A 93 8.28 15.23 -3.68
CA GLY A 93 9.73 15.00 -3.82
C GLY A 93 10.42 14.27 -2.65
N VAL A 94 9.88 14.37 -1.43
CA VAL A 94 10.40 13.62 -0.26
C VAL A 94 10.22 12.10 -0.39
N LYS A 95 9.12 11.64 -0.97
CA LYS A 95 8.87 10.23 -1.27
C LYS A 95 9.28 9.91 -2.71
N ALA A 96 8.94 10.78 -3.66
CA ALA A 96 9.24 10.60 -5.08
C ALA A 96 10.74 10.47 -5.38
N GLY A 97 11.61 11.23 -4.70
CA GLY A 97 13.06 11.19 -4.93
C GLY A 97 13.68 9.80 -4.70
N PRO A 98 13.54 9.19 -3.51
CA PRO A 98 14.03 7.83 -3.29
C PRO A 98 13.36 6.77 -4.17
N ILE A 99 12.10 6.96 -4.57
CA ILE A 99 11.41 6.05 -5.47
C ILE A 99 11.98 6.14 -6.89
N SER A 100 12.32 7.35 -7.36
CA SER A 100 12.90 7.56 -8.69
C SER A 100 14.32 7.00 -8.84
N GLU A 101 14.98 6.68 -7.73
CA GLU A 101 16.27 6.00 -7.72
C GLU A 101 16.18 4.46 -7.83
N LEU A 102 14.99 3.86 -7.74
CA LEU A 102 14.80 2.42 -7.92
C LEU A 102 15.00 2.03 -9.39
N GLU A 103 15.36 0.78 -9.65
CA GLU A 103 15.62 0.26 -10.99
C GLU A 103 14.73 -0.95 -11.30
N PRO A 104 14.53 -1.30 -12.59
CA PRO A 104 13.88 -2.55 -12.96
C PRO A 104 14.51 -3.75 -12.25
N GLY A 105 13.67 -4.57 -11.60
CA GLY A 105 14.10 -5.69 -10.76
C GLY A 105 14.24 -5.37 -9.25
N ASP A 106 14.19 -4.09 -8.85
CA ASP A 106 14.04 -3.70 -7.44
C ASP A 106 12.59 -4.00 -6.95
N TRP A 107 12.37 -3.85 -5.64
CA TRP A 107 11.06 -4.05 -5.02
C TRP A 107 10.56 -2.78 -4.30
N LEU A 108 9.30 -2.42 -4.53
CA LEU A 108 8.59 -1.40 -3.75
C LEU A 108 7.49 -2.07 -2.94
N TYR A 109 7.66 -2.12 -1.62
CA TYR A 109 6.68 -2.66 -0.68
C TYR A 109 5.73 -1.57 -0.19
N PHE A 110 4.46 -1.93 -0.05
CA PHE A 110 3.43 -1.05 0.48
C PHE A 110 3.00 -1.55 1.83
N TYR A 111 3.06 -0.69 2.84
CA TYR A 111 2.64 -1.03 4.18
C TYR A 111 1.55 -0.07 4.67
N ALA A 112 0.66 -0.60 5.49
CA ALA A 112 -0.48 0.13 6.03
C ALA A 112 -0.55 -0.03 7.54
N THR A 113 -1.19 0.92 8.22
CA THR A 113 -1.65 0.70 9.58
C THR A 113 -3.06 0.12 9.53
N LEU A 114 -3.29 -1.03 10.15
CA LEU A 114 -4.57 -1.75 10.14
C LEU A 114 -5.10 -1.92 11.56
N THR A 115 -6.41 -1.87 11.75
CA THR A 115 -7.07 -2.10 13.05
C THR A 115 -7.59 -3.53 13.09
N ARG A 116 -7.36 -4.23 14.22
CA ARG A 116 -7.84 -5.59 14.37
C ARG A 116 -9.36 -5.58 14.55
N HIS A 117 -10.03 -6.46 13.81
CA HIS A 117 -11.45 -6.72 13.98
C HIS A 117 -11.71 -8.23 13.97
N GLU A 118 -12.79 -8.65 14.62
CA GLU A 118 -13.38 -9.95 14.31
C GLU A 118 -14.04 -9.89 12.93
N PRO A 119 -13.96 -10.96 12.14
CA PRO A 119 -14.55 -10.98 10.81
C PRO A 119 -16.09 -10.90 10.89
N PRO A 120 -16.74 -10.21 9.95
CA PRO A 120 -18.18 -10.35 9.78
C PRO A 120 -18.58 -11.81 9.55
N ALA A 121 -19.80 -12.19 9.94
CA ALA A 121 -20.23 -13.59 9.90
C ALA A 121 -20.17 -14.26 8.51
N SER A 122 -20.21 -13.48 7.43
CA SER A 122 -20.10 -13.96 6.05
C SER A 122 -18.66 -14.13 5.56
N VAL A 123 -17.67 -13.60 6.28
CA VAL A 123 -16.25 -13.64 5.92
C VAL A 123 -15.60 -14.83 6.62
N SER A 124 -15.17 -15.81 5.83
CA SER A 124 -14.45 -16.97 6.36
C SER A 124 -12.97 -16.66 6.50
N ILE A 125 -12.44 -16.88 7.70
CA ILE A 125 -11.02 -16.74 8.00
C ILE A 125 -10.39 -18.09 8.33
N GLY A 126 -9.10 -18.22 8.08
CA GLY A 126 -8.27 -19.36 8.42
C GLY A 126 -7.80 -19.35 9.89
N THR A 127 -6.67 -20.00 10.14
CA THR A 127 -6.12 -20.15 11.49
C THR A 127 -5.62 -18.81 12.04
N PRO A 128 -6.07 -18.40 13.24
CA PRO A 128 -5.56 -17.20 13.91
C PRO A 128 -4.04 -17.22 14.05
N GLN A 129 -3.46 -16.06 13.83
CA GLN A 129 -2.04 -15.79 13.87
C GLN A 129 -1.70 -14.99 15.12
N PRO A 130 -0.72 -15.44 15.94
CA PRO A 130 -0.38 -14.77 17.19
C PRO A 130 0.29 -13.41 16.97
N TRP A 131 0.72 -13.10 15.75
CA TRP A 131 1.40 -11.85 15.41
C TRP A 131 0.45 -10.69 15.07
N VAL A 132 -0.86 -10.93 14.94
CA VAL A 132 -1.83 -9.87 14.67
C VAL A 132 -2.08 -9.07 15.94
N THR A 133 -1.61 -7.83 15.97
CA THR A 133 -1.73 -6.90 17.11
C THR A 133 -3.19 -6.66 17.51
N GLU A 134 -3.49 -6.63 18.82
CA GLU A 134 -4.87 -6.59 19.34
C GLU A 134 -5.68 -5.34 19.00
N GLU A 135 -5.06 -4.16 18.96
CA GLU A 135 -5.78 -2.90 18.67
C GLU A 135 -5.54 -2.46 17.22
N TRP A 136 -4.29 -2.19 16.89
CA TRP A 136 -3.86 -1.83 15.55
C TRP A 136 -2.39 -2.20 15.39
N GLY A 137 -1.97 -2.46 14.16
CA GLY A 137 -0.58 -2.76 13.84
C GLY A 137 -0.16 -2.14 12.52
N THR A 138 1.12 -2.29 12.19
CA THR A 138 1.70 -1.86 10.91
C THR A 138 2.10 -3.10 10.13
N TYR A 139 1.67 -3.20 8.87
CA TYR A 139 1.79 -4.42 8.08
C TYR A 139 2.13 -4.12 6.63
N ILE A 140 3.03 -4.90 6.02
CA ILE A 140 3.15 -4.94 4.56
C ILE A 140 1.90 -5.62 4.01
N ILE A 141 1.23 -4.94 3.08
CA ILE A 141 -0.02 -5.38 2.45
C ILE A 141 0.17 -5.80 0.99
N GLY A 142 1.25 -5.38 0.35
CA GLY A 142 1.53 -5.71 -1.04
C GLY A 142 2.89 -5.23 -1.46
N ALA A 143 3.27 -5.55 -2.70
CA ALA A 143 4.54 -5.13 -3.27
C ALA A 143 4.45 -5.05 -4.79
N PHE A 144 5.26 -4.17 -5.37
CA PHE A 144 5.59 -4.20 -6.79
C PHE A 144 7.01 -4.70 -6.99
N HIS A 145 7.15 -5.65 -7.91
CA HIS A 145 8.44 -5.94 -8.52
C HIS A 145 8.59 -5.03 -9.74
N ILE A 146 9.56 -4.13 -9.69
CA ILE A 146 9.62 -2.96 -10.57
C ILE A 146 9.90 -3.38 -12.01
N GLU A 147 9.03 -2.95 -12.92
CA GLU A 147 9.22 -3.05 -14.37
C GLU A 147 9.88 -1.80 -14.93
N SER A 148 9.32 -0.62 -14.59
CA SER A 148 9.83 0.67 -15.06
C SER A 148 9.44 1.80 -14.11
N ILE A 149 10.22 2.87 -14.17
CA ILE A 149 10.01 4.09 -13.40
C ILE A 149 10.13 5.29 -14.33
N LEU A 150 9.16 6.20 -14.23
CA LEU A 150 9.21 7.52 -14.85
C LEU A 150 9.54 8.54 -13.76
N SER A 151 10.75 9.10 -13.78
CA SER A 151 11.23 10.08 -12.79
C SER A 151 10.87 11.53 -13.11
N ASP A 152 10.32 11.78 -14.30
CA ASP A 152 9.78 13.07 -14.75
C ASP A 152 8.56 12.81 -15.65
N PRO A 153 7.45 12.30 -15.08
CA PRO A 153 6.30 11.83 -15.86
C PRO A 153 5.72 12.90 -16.79
N LEU A 154 5.65 14.16 -16.33
CA LEU A 154 5.02 15.26 -17.08
C LEU A 154 5.75 15.62 -18.37
N ASN A 155 7.02 15.25 -18.50
CA ASN A 155 7.82 15.46 -19.70
C ASN A 155 8.09 14.15 -20.48
N ASP A 156 7.54 13.03 -20.02
CA ASP A 156 7.75 11.74 -20.67
C ASP A 156 6.75 11.52 -21.83
N PRO A 157 7.24 11.28 -23.07
CA PRO A 157 6.39 11.09 -24.23
C PRO A 157 5.49 9.85 -24.14
N VAL A 158 5.75 8.91 -23.22
CA VAL A 158 4.86 7.76 -23.00
C VAL A 158 3.45 8.20 -22.60
N LEU A 159 3.31 9.31 -21.86
CA LEU A 159 2.01 9.85 -21.44
C LEU A 159 1.27 10.58 -22.57
N GLU A 160 1.95 10.93 -23.67
CA GLU A 160 1.29 11.46 -24.88
C GLU A 160 0.55 10.36 -25.66
N THR A 161 0.88 9.09 -25.39
CA THR A 161 0.23 7.97 -26.05
C THR A 161 -1.16 7.74 -25.46
N THR A 162 -2.16 7.54 -26.31
CA THR A 162 -3.54 7.22 -25.84
C THR A 162 -3.68 5.85 -25.16
N SER A 163 -2.60 5.07 -25.08
CA SER A 163 -2.58 3.70 -24.55
C SER A 163 -1.25 3.47 -23.87
N HIS A 164 -1.18 3.77 -22.56
CA HIS A 164 -0.03 3.48 -21.71
C HIS A 164 -0.49 2.80 -20.41
N PRO A 165 0.37 2.02 -19.75
CA PRO A 165 -0.01 1.26 -18.55
C PRO A 165 -0.43 2.16 -17.39
N TYR A 166 0.09 3.39 -17.32
CA TYR A 166 -0.22 4.34 -16.25
C TYR A 166 -1.60 5.00 -16.33
N LEU A 167 -2.41 4.78 -17.38
CA LEU A 167 -3.63 5.57 -17.66
C LEU A 167 -4.62 5.58 -16.49
N ASN A 168 -4.68 4.48 -15.74
CA ASN A 168 -5.59 4.34 -14.62
C ASN A 168 -5.02 4.85 -13.28
N ASN A 169 -3.75 5.27 -13.24
CA ASN A 169 -3.11 5.77 -12.03
C ASN A 169 -3.80 7.02 -11.49
N ALA A 170 -3.99 7.10 -10.17
CA ALA A 170 -4.76 8.18 -9.53
C ALA A 170 -4.20 9.57 -9.83
N HIS A 171 -2.88 9.73 -9.93
CA HIS A 171 -2.24 11.03 -10.19
C HIS A 171 -2.47 11.56 -11.60
N LEU A 172 -2.75 10.68 -12.58
CA LEU A 172 -3.10 11.09 -13.94
C LEU A 172 -4.59 11.48 -14.09
N LYS A 173 -5.39 11.24 -13.05
CA LYS A 173 -6.82 11.61 -13.01
C LYS A 173 -7.06 12.98 -12.39
N ARG A 174 -6.05 13.56 -11.74
CA ARG A 174 -6.11 14.89 -11.09
C ARG A 174 -6.07 16.02 -12.13
N ASP A 175 -6.55 17.19 -11.73
CA ASP A 175 -6.40 18.44 -12.48
C ASP A 175 -5.89 19.58 -11.56
N PRO A 176 -4.63 20.02 -11.71
CA PRO A 176 -3.65 19.53 -12.69
C PRO A 176 -3.13 18.12 -12.37
N ILE A 177 -2.67 17.42 -13.41
CA ILE A 177 -1.89 16.19 -13.27
C ILE A 177 -0.60 16.51 -12.50
N ASP A 178 -0.25 15.70 -11.51
CA ASP A 178 0.77 16.04 -10.50
C ASP A 178 1.83 14.97 -10.11
N PRO A 179 2.00 13.81 -10.79
CA PRO A 179 3.01 12.86 -10.35
C PRO A 179 4.41 13.38 -10.65
N GLU A 180 5.27 13.37 -9.62
CA GLU A 180 6.72 13.59 -9.73
C GLU A 180 7.43 12.26 -10.06
N VAL A 181 6.80 11.13 -9.74
CA VAL A 181 7.26 9.80 -10.14
C VAL A 181 6.07 8.91 -10.48
N LEU A 182 6.23 8.03 -11.46
CA LEU A 182 5.32 6.91 -11.72
C LEU A 182 6.10 5.60 -11.75
N VAL A 183 5.54 4.59 -11.09
CA VAL A 183 6.10 3.24 -10.99
C VAL A 183 5.16 2.27 -11.68
N LEU A 184 5.72 1.38 -12.50
CA LEU A 184 5.03 0.23 -13.05
C LEU A 184 5.62 -1.04 -12.45
N GLY A 185 4.76 -1.91 -11.93
CA GLY A 185 5.10 -3.25 -11.48
C GLY A 185 4.89 -4.30 -12.56
N THR A 186 5.71 -5.35 -12.53
CA THR A 186 5.55 -6.57 -13.34
C THR A 186 4.43 -7.45 -12.79
N GLU A 187 4.12 -8.55 -13.47
CA GLU A 187 3.22 -9.63 -13.01
C GLU A 187 3.63 -10.32 -11.69
N GLN A 188 4.86 -10.09 -11.20
CA GLN A 188 5.28 -10.58 -9.87
C GLN A 188 4.80 -9.67 -8.73
N SER A 189 4.19 -8.54 -9.06
CA SER A 189 3.56 -7.62 -8.14
C SER A 189 2.26 -8.21 -7.59
N ALA A 190 1.88 -7.85 -6.36
CA ALA A 190 0.64 -8.34 -5.76
C ALA A 190 0.17 -7.46 -4.60
N LEU A 191 -1.16 -7.36 -4.46
CA LEU A 191 -1.78 -7.19 -3.15
C LEU A 191 -1.79 -8.57 -2.48
N PHE A 192 -1.34 -8.66 -1.23
CA PHE A 192 -1.24 -9.93 -0.54
C PHE A 192 -2.57 -10.33 0.09
N ASP A 193 -2.89 -11.63 0.08
CA ASP A 193 -4.06 -12.15 0.81
C ASP A 193 -3.88 -12.10 2.34
N ARG A 194 -2.61 -12.06 2.77
CA ARG A 194 -2.19 -12.00 4.18
C ARG A 194 -1.18 -10.89 4.37
N ALA A 195 -1.33 -10.13 5.43
CA ALA A 195 -0.36 -9.13 5.84
C ALA A 195 0.96 -9.76 6.33
N ILE A 196 2.06 -9.00 6.28
CA ILE A 196 3.33 -9.30 6.97
C ILE A 196 3.52 -8.27 8.07
N PRO A 197 3.69 -8.66 9.36
CA PRO A 197 3.85 -7.71 10.45
C PRO A 197 5.16 -6.93 10.35
N LEU A 198 5.08 -5.61 10.55
CA LEU A 198 6.21 -4.72 10.82
C LEU A 198 6.20 -4.21 12.27
N SER A 199 5.06 -4.29 12.96
CA SER A 199 4.96 -4.04 14.39
C SER A 199 5.00 -5.32 15.20
N SER A 200 5.37 -5.20 16.48
CA SER A 200 5.26 -6.29 17.45
C SER A 200 3.80 -6.70 17.65
N PRO A 201 3.55 -7.94 18.13
CA PRO A 201 2.21 -8.40 18.49
C PRO A 201 1.58 -7.60 19.64
N ASP A 202 2.41 -7.04 20.53
CA ASP A 202 1.95 -6.39 21.76
C ASP A 202 1.50 -4.94 21.53
N ALA A 203 2.09 -4.24 20.56
CA ALA A 203 1.78 -2.83 20.29
C ALA A 203 2.12 -2.40 18.86
N GLY A 204 1.18 -1.76 18.18
CA GLY A 204 1.32 -1.31 16.79
C GLY A 204 2.38 -0.23 16.57
N ALA A 205 2.70 0.52 17.63
CA ALA A 205 3.75 1.53 17.62
C ALA A 205 5.15 0.95 17.88
N THR A 206 5.26 -0.28 18.39
CA THR A 206 6.54 -0.94 18.65
C THR A 206 6.95 -1.68 17.38
N ALA A 207 8.05 -1.27 16.77
CA ALA A 207 8.57 -1.93 15.57
C ALA A 207 9.14 -3.31 15.89
N ASN A 208 9.03 -4.24 14.95
CA ASN A 208 9.67 -5.55 15.02
C ASN A 208 11.05 -5.56 14.34
N LYS A 209 11.70 -6.72 14.26
CA LYS A 209 13.07 -6.84 13.73
C LYS A 209 13.17 -6.61 12.23
N ILE A 210 12.09 -6.76 11.46
CA ILE A 210 12.11 -6.37 10.04
C ILE A 210 12.41 -4.87 9.94
N VAL A 211 11.81 -4.06 10.81
CA VAL A 211 12.09 -2.63 10.86
C VAL A 211 13.46 -2.37 11.48
N THR A 212 13.72 -2.89 12.68
CA THR A 212 14.91 -2.47 13.45
C THR A 212 16.23 -3.05 12.95
N ASP A 213 16.20 -4.26 12.38
CA ASP A 213 17.41 -5.00 12.03
C ASP A 213 17.67 -5.03 10.52
N LEU A 214 16.61 -4.98 9.69
CA LEU A 214 16.74 -5.04 8.22
C LEU A 214 16.62 -3.67 7.54
N SER A 215 15.94 -2.70 8.16
CA SER A 215 15.77 -1.38 7.56
C SER A 215 16.73 -0.34 8.12
N ASN A 216 16.76 0.83 7.48
CA ASN A 216 17.49 1.99 7.96
C ASN A 216 16.85 2.69 9.19
N ASP A 217 15.70 2.22 9.70
CA ASP A 217 14.98 2.85 10.82
C ASP A 217 15.16 2.08 12.15
N SER A 218 15.41 2.84 13.22
CA SER A 218 15.55 2.28 14.57
C SER A 218 14.25 1.80 15.23
N GLY A 219 13.09 1.99 14.59
CA GLY A 219 11.77 1.72 15.16
C GLY A 219 11.33 2.74 16.23
N LYS A 220 12.10 3.81 16.45
CA LYS A 220 11.79 4.84 17.46
C LYS A 220 10.95 5.98 16.90
N GLY A 221 9.95 6.37 17.68
CA GLY A 221 9.00 7.42 17.32
C GLY A 221 8.01 6.92 16.27
N PRO A 222 7.41 7.81 15.47
CA PRO A 222 6.40 7.43 14.49
C PRO A 222 7.03 6.82 13.22
N TRP A 223 7.79 5.74 13.37
CA TRP A 223 8.49 5.06 12.27
C TRP A 223 7.52 4.58 11.18
N TRP A 224 6.29 4.19 11.55
CA TRP A 224 5.23 3.81 10.61
C TRP A 224 4.77 4.94 9.69
N ARG A 225 5.28 6.17 9.86
CA ARG A 225 5.06 7.30 8.93
C ARG A 225 6.26 7.58 8.02
N ARG A 226 7.33 6.79 8.11
CA ARG A 226 8.59 6.99 7.39
C ARG A 226 8.81 5.89 6.38
N ARG A 227 9.42 6.22 5.24
CA ARG A 227 9.94 5.22 4.32
C ARG A 227 10.99 4.34 5.00
N LEU A 228 11.01 3.05 4.65
CA LEU A 228 11.99 2.08 5.10
C LEU A 228 12.85 1.64 3.91
N TRP A 229 14.15 1.84 4.00
CA TRP A 229 15.12 1.40 3.00
C TRP A 229 15.78 0.11 3.49
N PHE A 230 15.91 -0.88 2.59
CA PHE A 230 16.63 -2.12 2.83
C PHE A 230 17.85 -2.18 1.90
N ASP A 231 19.03 -2.44 2.47
CA ASP A 231 20.23 -2.70 1.67
C ASP A 231 20.07 -4.04 0.90
N PRO A 232 20.99 -4.40 0.00
CA PRO A 232 20.81 -5.59 -0.83
C PRO A 232 20.64 -6.91 -0.05
N ASP A 233 21.38 -7.11 1.04
CA ASP A 233 21.30 -8.34 1.84
C ASP A 233 19.99 -8.39 2.65
N ALA A 234 19.60 -7.24 3.21
CA ALA A 234 18.32 -7.05 3.87
C ALA A 234 17.14 -7.21 2.91
N SER A 235 17.28 -6.79 1.65
CA SER A 235 16.28 -6.93 0.60
C SER A 235 16.05 -8.40 0.24
N GLU A 236 17.12 -9.18 0.10
CA GLU A 236 17.02 -10.62 -0.14
C GLU A 236 16.33 -11.32 1.04
N THR A 237 16.70 -10.92 2.27
CA THR A 237 16.09 -11.45 3.49
C THR A 237 14.60 -11.11 3.57
N LEU A 238 14.21 -9.84 3.33
CA LEU A 238 12.82 -9.41 3.32
C LEU A 238 11.99 -10.17 2.28
N ARG A 239 12.52 -10.34 1.06
CA ARG A 239 11.86 -11.13 0.02
C ARG A 239 11.65 -12.57 0.46
N SER A 240 12.65 -13.20 1.08
CA SER A 240 12.51 -14.55 1.63
C SER A 240 11.46 -14.64 2.74
N ILE A 241 11.34 -13.63 3.61
CA ILE A 241 10.28 -13.55 4.64
C ILE A 241 8.90 -13.48 3.98
N VAL A 242 8.74 -12.64 2.96
CA VAL A 242 7.47 -12.43 2.26
C VAL A 242 7.06 -13.69 1.50
N GLU A 243 7.98 -14.30 0.74
CA GLU A 243 7.74 -15.52 -0.05
C GLU A 243 7.39 -16.72 0.84
N ASN A 244 8.11 -16.91 1.95
CA ASN A 244 7.93 -18.08 2.83
C ASN A 244 6.96 -17.83 3.99
N ARG A 245 6.45 -16.60 4.14
CA ARG A 245 5.66 -16.16 5.30
C ARG A 245 6.33 -16.45 6.66
N SER A 246 7.66 -16.43 6.69
CA SER A 246 8.49 -16.83 7.84
C SER A 246 8.70 -15.68 8.83
N VAL A 247 7.62 -15.21 9.45
CA VAL A 247 7.63 -13.98 10.26
C VAL A 247 8.08 -14.17 11.71
N GLU A 248 7.94 -15.37 12.27
CA GLU A 248 8.19 -15.65 13.70
C GLU A 248 9.58 -15.25 14.21
N PRO A 249 10.69 -15.45 13.47
CA PRO A 249 12.02 -15.00 13.93
C PRO A 249 12.16 -13.48 14.06
N TRP A 250 11.26 -12.74 13.40
CA TRP A 250 11.32 -11.31 13.18
C TRP A 250 10.34 -10.50 14.02
N LEU A 251 9.46 -11.17 14.79
CA LEU A 251 8.51 -10.54 15.70
C LEU A 251 9.21 -9.83 16.87
#